data_AF-A0A353NQ83-F1
#
_entry.id   AF-A0A353NQ83-F1
#
_cell.length_a   1.000
_cell.length_b   1.000
_cell.length_c   1.000
_cell.angle_alpha   90.00
_cell.angle_beta   90.00
_cell.angle_gamma   90.00
#
_symmetry.space_group_name_H-M   'P 1'
#
loop_
_entity.id
_entity.type
_entity.pdbx_description
1 polymer ?
#
loop_
_entity_poly.entity_id
_entity_poly.type
_entity_poly.pdbx_seq_one_letter_code
_entity_poly.pdbx_strand_id
1 'polypeptide(L)'
;MSVYDSITRGLKEAIEYEKGNLKNVRTVRTRTVKITPLPHYTAQEIRKIRISLKLSQVALANILGVSKKTVEAWEHGRNTPQGPSLRMLEMLEKDGQDMLEKYVVSK
;
A
#
# COMPACT_ATOMS: atom_id res chain seq x y z
N MET A 1 -7.47 -33.26 27.14
CA MET A 1 -6.28 -33.41 26.28
C MET A 1 -5.07 -33.49 27.21
N SER A 2 -4.28 -34.56 27.18
CA SER A 2 -3.19 -34.76 28.16
C SER A 2 -2.03 -33.80 27.90
N VAL A 3 -1.37 -33.33 28.97
CA VAL A 3 -0.16 -32.47 28.89
C VAL A 3 0.93 -33.16 28.07
N TYR A 4 1.04 -34.48 28.20
CA TYR A 4 1.97 -35.32 27.42
C TYR A 4 1.75 -35.20 25.91
N ASP A 5 0.49 -35.25 25.46
CA ASP A 5 0.14 -35.15 24.04
C ASP A 5 0.50 -33.77 23.48
N SER A 6 0.33 -32.73 24.29
CA SER A 6 0.66 -31.36 23.91
C SER A 6 2.16 -31.14 23.72
N ILE A 7 2.97 -31.66 24.65
CA ILE A 7 4.44 -31.53 24.60
C ILE A 7 4.99 -32.34 23.42
N THR A 8 4.54 -33.58 23.24
CA THR A 8 4.98 -34.45 22.13
C THR A 8 4.62 -33.86 20.77
N ARG A 9 3.45 -33.24 20.66
CA ARG A 9 3.01 -32.53 19.45
C ARG A 9 3.88 -31.31 19.14
N GLY A 10 4.17 -30.47 20.14
CA GLY A 10 5.05 -29.29 19.97
C GLY A 10 6.48 -29.66 19.57
N LEU A 11 7.03 -30.74 20.14
CA LEU A 11 8.34 -31.27 19.76
C LEU A 11 8.39 -31.74 18.30
N LYS A 12 7.34 -32.44 17.83
CA LYS A 12 7.23 -32.86 16.43
C LYS A 12 7.14 -31.66 15.48
N GLU A 13 6.37 -30.64 15.86
CA GLU A 13 6.28 -29.38 15.12
C GLU A 13 7.64 -28.66 15.03
N ALA A 14 8.44 -28.66 16.11
CA ALA A 14 9.78 -28.08 16.10
C ALA A 14 10.76 -28.82 15.19
N ILE A 15 10.69 -30.15 15.12
CA ILE A 15 11.51 -30.97 14.21
C ILE A 15 11.16 -30.69 12.75
N GLU A 16 9.86 -30.61 12.42
CA GLU A 16 9.42 -30.30 11.05
C GLU A 16 9.79 -28.86 10.64
N TYR A 17 9.84 -27.93 11.59
CA TYR A 17 10.34 -26.57 11.36
C TYR A 17 11.82 -26.56 10.94
N GLU A 18 12.67 -27.26 11.68
CA GLU A 18 14.11 -27.34 11.42
C GLU A 18 14.40 -28.00 10.06
N LYS A 19 13.65 -29.04 9.70
CA LYS A 19 13.73 -29.71 8.39
C LYS A 19 13.16 -28.90 7.23
N GLY A 20 12.61 -27.71 7.46
CA GLY A 20 12.01 -26.85 6.42
C GLY A 20 10.62 -27.31 5.93
N ASN A 21 9.99 -28.30 6.58
CA ASN A 21 8.65 -28.80 6.26
C ASN A 21 7.55 -27.95 6.91
N LEU A 22 7.57 -26.64 6.59
CA LEU A 22 6.74 -25.61 7.22
C LEU A 22 5.21 -25.79 6.99
N LYS A 23 4.81 -26.66 6.04
CA LYS A 23 3.39 -26.98 5.79
C LYS A 23 2.71 -27.74 6.94
N ASN A 24 3.48 -28.47 7.74
CA ASN A 24 2.97 -29.33 8.82
C ASN A 24 3.06 -28.67 10.21
N VAL A 25 3.56 -27.43 10.29
CA VAL A 25 3.75 -26.70 11.55
C VAL A 25 2.66 -25.63 11.65
N ARG A 26 1.69 -25.83 12.56
CA ARG A 26 0.56 -24.91 12.75
C ARG A 26 0.99 -23.46 13.05
N THR A 27 2.14 -23.31 13.69
CA THR A 27 2.64 -22.03 14.23
C THR A 27 3.31 -21.17 13.16
N VAL A 28 3.73 -21.74 12.02
CA VAL A 28 4.38 -20.98 10.95
C VAL A 28 3.33 -20.46 9.97
N ARG A 29 2.62 -19.42 10.40
CA ARG A 29 1.79 -18.63 9.47
C ARG A 29 2.67 -17.68 8.67
N THR A 30 3.60 -18.20 7.88
CA THR A 30 4.36 -17.37 6.93
C THR A 30 3.47 -17.02 5.75
N ARG A 31 2.95 -15.79 5.74
CA ARG A 31 2.30 -15.20 4.58
C ARG A 31 3.38 -14.65 3.65
N THR A 32 3.66 -15.36 2.56
CA THR A 32 4.48 -14.79 1.49
C THR A 32 3.66 -13.73 0.78
N VAL A 33 4.11 -12.47 0.80
CA VAL A 33 3.48 -11.36 0.10
C VAL A 33 4.41 -10.90 -1.01
N LYS A 34 3.91 -10.91 -2.25
CA LYS A 34 4.60 -10.26 -3.37
C LYS A 34 4.15 -8.80 -3.43
N ILE A 35 5.10 -7.88 -3.37
CA ILE A 35 4.85 -6.45 -3.41
C ILE A 35 5.01 -6.00 -4.87
N THR A 36 3.96 -5.41 -5.43
CA THR A 36 4.01 -4.84 -6.78
C THR A 36 4.99 -3.66 -6.82
N PRO A 37 5.84 -3.55 -7.86
CA PRO A 37 6.70 -2.39 -8.06
C PRO A 37 5.90 -1.08 -8.07
N LEU A 38 6.58 0.03 -7.78
CA LEU A 38 5.96 1.35 -7.87
C LEU A 38 5.72 1.72 -9.34
N PRO A 39 4.52 2.24 -9.68
CA PRO A 39 4.28 2.78 -11.01
C PRO A 39 5.11 4.05 -11.24
N HIS A 40 5.32 4.37 -12.51
CA HIS A 40 5.87 5.66 -12.94
C HIS A 40 4.72 6.49 -13.51
N TYR A 41 4.68 7.78 -13.16
CA TYR A 41 3.64 8.69 -13.63
C TYR A 41 4.25 9.84 -14.42
N THR A 42 3.70 10.09 -15.58
CA THR A 42 3.92 11.29 -16.38
C THR A 42 3.12 12.47 -15.83
N ALA A 43 3.53 13.69 -16.19
CA ALA A 43 2.83 14.91 -15.82
C ALA A 43 1.35 14.90 -16.22
N GLN A 44 1.03 14.31 -17.39
CA GLN A 44 -0.32 14.20 -17.91
C GLN A 44 -1.18 13.21 -17.10
N GLU A 45 -0.60 12.07 -16.68
CA GLU A 45 -1.29 11.08 -15.86
C GLU A 45 -1.63 11.61 -14.47
N ILE A 46 -0.70 12.33 -13.84
CA ILE A 46 -0.95 12.99 -12.53
C ILE A 46 -2.12 13.96 -12.65
N ARG A 47 -2.11 14.79 -13.71
CA ARG A 47 -3.22 15.70 -13.98
C ARG A 47 -4.53 14.97 -14.25
N LYS A 48 -4.49 13.83 -14.94
CA LYS A 48 -5.66 13.00 -15.23
C LYS A 48 -6.27 12.43 -13.94
N ILE A 49 -5.45 11.88 -13.03
CA ILE A 49 -5.88 11.39 -11.71
C ILE A 49 -6.56 12.52 -10.92
N ARG A 50 -5.98 13.72 -10.92
CA ARG A 50 -6.58 14.87 -10.22
C ARG A 50 -7.96 15.21 -10.78
N ILE A 51 -8.08 15.28 -12.10
CA ILE A 51 -9.30 15.70 -12.79
C ILE A 51 -10.39 14.63 -12.66
N SER A 52 -10.06 13.33 -12.72
CA SER A 52 -11.03 12.26 -12.54
C SER A 52 -11.68 12.29 -11.16
N LEU A 53 -10.92 12.71 -10.15
CA LEU A 53 -11.40 12.91 -8.78
C LEU A 53 -12.04 14.29 -8.54
N LYS A 54 -12.17 15.14 -9.58
CA LYS A 54 -12.73 16.49 -9.51
C LYS A 54 -12.04 17.40 -8.49
N LEU A 55 -10.73 17.22 -8.30
CA LEU A 55 -9.94 17.98 -7.33
C LEU A 55 -9.27 19.21 -7.94
N SER A 56 -9.16 20.28 -7.15
CA SER A 56 -8.23 21.36 -7.43
C SER A 56 -6.79 20.93 -7.11
N GLN A 57 -5.78 21.63 -7.64
CA GLN A 57 -4.38 21.34 -7.32
C GLN A 57 -4.09 21.49 -5.82
N VAL A 58 -4.76 22.44 -5.15
CA VAL A 58 -4.64 22.64 -3.69
C VAL A 58 -5.26 21.47 -2.94
N ALA A 59 -6.43 20.99 -3.38
CA ALA A 59 -7.09 19.85 -2.73
C ALA A 59 -6.25 18.57 -2.86
N LEU A 60 -5.71 18.27 -4.05
CA LEU A 60 -4.80 17.15 -4.23
C LEU A 60 -3.53 17.30 -3.37
N ALA A 61 -2.97 18.50 -3.30
CA ALA A 61 -1.79 18.76 -2.47
C ALA A 61 -2.05 18.48 -0.99
N ASN A 62 -3.21 18.91 -0.47
CA ASN A 62 -3.62 18.65 0.90
C ASN A 62 -3.82 17.15 1.17
N ILE A 63 -4.44 16.42 0.24
CA ILE A 63 -4.61 14.95 0.36
C ILE A 63 -3.26 14.24 0.42
N LEU A 64 -2.31 14.66 -0.43
CA LEU A 64 -0.98 14.06 -0.51
C LEU A 64 0.00 14.59 0.57
N GLY A 65 -0.41 15.56 1.38
CA GLY A 65 0.45 16.17 2.41
C GLY A 65 1.64 16.96 1.84
N VAL A 66 1.50 17.54 0.65
CA VAL A 66 2.56 18.31 -0.03
C VAL A 66 2.12 19.74 -0.34
N SER A 67 3.04 20.59 -0.78
CA SER A 67 2.69 21.95 -1.20
C SER A 67 1.97 21.96 -2.56
N LYS A 68 1.11 22.96 -2.80
CA LYS A 68 0.52 23.20 -4.13
C LYS A 68 1.59 23.31 -5.23
N LYS A 69 2.70 24.00 -4.95
CA LYS A 69 3.83 24.16 -5.88
C LYS A 69 4.43 22.81 -6.28
N THR A 70 4.42 21.83 -5.39
CA THR A 70 4.88 20.47 -5.66
C THR A 70 3.98 19.78 -6.69
N VAL A 71 2.65 19.82 -6.48
CA VAL A 71 1.68 19.29 -7.45
C VAL A 71 1.78 20.00 -8.80
N GLU A 72 1.91 21.33 -8.79
CA GLU A 72 2.15 22.11 -10.01
C GLU A 72 3.43 21.67 -10.73
N ALA A 73 4.54 21.51 -10.01
CA ALA A 73 5.80 21.07 -10.61
C ALA A 73 5.68 19.67 -11.25
N TRP A 74 4.93 18.76 -10.62
CA TRP A 74 4.63 17.44 -11.17
C TRP A 74 3.78 17.51 -12.43
N GLU A 75 2.68 18.26 -12.42
CA GLU A 75 1.78 18.39 -13.58
C GLU A 75 2.39 19.18 -14.75
N HIS A 76 3.45 19.96 -14.51
CA HIS A 76 4.22 20.64 -15.55
C HIS A 76 5.49 19.87 -15.95
N GLY A 77 5.77 18.71 -15.34
CA GLY A 77 6.96 17.90 -15.64
C GLY A 77 8.29 18.54 -15.22
N ARG A 78 8.29 19.55 -14.34
CA ARG A 78 9.52 20.17 -13.81
C ARG A 78 10.25 19.26 -12.81
N ASN A 79 9.50 18.42 -12.11
CA ASN A 79 10.02 17.35 -11.24
C ASN A 79 8.99 16.21 -11.22
N THR A 80 9.36 15.06 -10.67
CA THR A 80 8.49 13.87 -10.58
C THR A 80 8.27 13.45 -9.13
N PRO A 81 7.10 12.86 -8.81
CA PRO A 81 6.87 12.22 -7.50
C PRO A 81 7.86 11.08 -7.26
N GLN A 82 8.21 10.82 -6.00
CA GLN A 82 9.18 9.80 -5.60
C GLN A 82 8.73 9.07 -4.33
N GLY A 83 9.10 7.79 -4.21
CA GLY A 83 8.85 7.00 -3.00
C GLY A 83 7.36 6.93 -2.64
N PRO A 84 6.94 7.32 -1.41
CA PRO A 84 5.56 7.18 -0.95
C PRO A 84 4.52 7.91 -1.82
N SER A 85 4.88 9.04 -2.44
CA SER A 85 3.93 9.78 -3.26
C SER A 85 3.49 9.01 -4.51
N LEU A 86 4.36 8.15 -5.06
CA LEU A 86 3.98 7.26 -6.18
C LEU A 86 2.94 6.24 -5.74
N ARG A 87 3.09 5.67 -4.53
CA ARG A 87 2.10 4.73 -3.99
C ARG A 87 0.77 5.41 -3.68
N MET A 88 0.80 6.63 -3.14
CA MET A 88 -0.44 7.39 -2.91
C MET A 88 -1.15 7.74 -4.21
N LEU A 89 -0.41 8.15 -5.25
CA LEU A 89 -1.00 8.40 -6.57
C LEU A 89 -1.63 7.13 -7.15
N GLU A 90 -0.99 5.97 -6.97
CA GLU A 90 -1.55 4.68 -7.36
C GLU A 90 -2.84 4.33 -6.62
N MET A 91 -2.87 4.59 -5.32
CA MET A 91 -4.07 4.38 -4.50
C MET A 91 -5.21 5.31 -4.93
N LEU A 92 -4.90 6.58 -5.24
CA LEU A 92 -5.89 7.55 -5.73
C LEU A 92 -6.38 7.21 -7.14
N GLU A 93 -5.52 6.66 -8.00
CA GLU A 93 -5.90 6.23 -9.33
C GLU A 93 -6.86 5.04 -9.30
N LYS A 94 -6.63 4.08 -8.40
CA LYS A 94 -7.43 2.84 -8.31
C LYS A 94 -8.69 3.00 -7.47
N ASP A 95 -8.56 3.57 -6.29
CA ASP A 95 -9.59 3.55 -5.23
C ASP A 95 -9.89 4.98 -4.71
N GLY A 96 -9.55 6.01 -5.49
CA GLY A 96 -9.59 7.39 -5.02
C GLY A 96 -10.97 7.91 -4.61
N GLN A 97 -12.04 7.50 -5.29
CA GLN A 97 -13.41 7.93 -4.93
C GLN A 97 -13.79 7.42 -3.54
N ASP A 98 -13.58 6.13 -3.27
CA ASP A 98 -13.85 5.50 -1.98
C ASP A 98 -13.01 6.13 -0.86
N MET A 99 -11.74 6.46 -1.15
CA MET A 99 -10.88 7.15 -0.19
C MET A 99 -11.38 8.55 0.15
N LEU A 100 -11.86 9.30 -0.85
CA LEU A 100 -12.40 10.63 -0.63
C LEU A 100 -13.67 10.58 0.21
N GLU A 101 -14.61 9.69 -0.10
CA GLU A 101 -15.84 9.54 0.68
C GLU A 101 -15.58 9.16 2.14
N LYS A 102 -14.57 8.30 2.38
CA LYS A 102 -14.28 7.78 3.71
C LYS A 102 -13.52 8.75 4.60
N TYR A 103 -12.63 9.55 4.03
CA TYR A 103 -11.65 10.33 4.82
C TYR A 103 -11.71 11.85 4.58
N VAL A 104 -12.36 12.31 3.53
CA VAL A 104 -12.55 13.74 3.28
C VAL A 104 -13.93 14.14 3.79
N VAL A 105 -13.95 14.70 4.99
CA VAL A 105 -15.18 15.25 5.59
C VAL A 105 -15.68 16.41 4.72
N SER A 106 -16.77 16.16 4.00
CA SER A 106 -17.59 17.22 3.44
C SER A 106 -18.10 18.08 4.59
N LYS A 107 -17.90 19.39 4.51
CA LYS A 107 -18.64 20.34 5.36
C LYS A 107 -20.12 20.30 5.01
#